data_AF-A0A2H9LMH4-F1
#
_entry.id   AF-A0A2H9LMH4-F1
#
_cell.length_a   1.000
_cell.length_b   1.000
_cell.length_c   1.000
_cell.angle_alpha   90.00
_cell.angle_beta   90.00
_cell.angle_gamma   90.00
#
_symmetry.space_group_name_H-M   'P 1'
#
loop_
_entity.id
_entity.type
_entity.pdbx_description
1 polymer ?
#
loop_
_entity_poly.entity_id
_entity_poly.type
_entity_poly.pdbx_seq_one_letter_code
_entity_poly.pdbx_strand_id
1 'polypeptide(L)' 'MDGFSMNTAKSFLGKNVNLHLKDGSVIINVQLAEIQRDELRRETLVRCVPYGNKDTFRVPMKNIAWAELLNLNLLLTTG' A
#
# COMPACT_ATOMS: atom_id res chain seq x y z
N MET A 1 9.85 12.29 -11.27
CA MET A 1 9.57 11.57 -10.01
C MET A 1 9.61 10.11 -10.32
N ASP A 2 10.56 9.37 -9.74
CA ASP A 2 10.56 7.91 -9.83
C ASP A 2 9.27 7.41 -9.16
N GLY A 3 8.39 6.80 -9.96
CA GLY A 3 7.10 6.32 -9.48
C GLY A 3 7.24 5.21 -8.43
N PHE A 4 6.10 4.72 -7.93
CA PHE A 4 6.07 3.60 -7.00
C PHE A 4 6.76 2.34 -7.57
N SER A 5 8.00 2.10 -7.12
CA SER A 5 8.88 1.05 -7.63
C SER A 5 8.83 -0.23 -6.79
N MET A 6 9.41 -1.33 -7.29
CA MET A 6 9.57 -2.57 -6.52
C MET A 6 10.35 -2.35 -5.22
N ASN A 7 11.40 -1.52 -5.24
CA ASN A 7 12.20 -1.22 -4.06
C ASN A 7 11.41 -0.40 -3.05
N THR A 8 10.61 0.56 -3.54
CA THR A 8 9.67 1.33 -2.73
C THR A 8 8.64 0.41 -2.08
N ALA A 9 8.00 -0.48 -2.83
CA ALA A 9 7.04 -1.43 -2.30
C ALA A 9 7.65 -2.32 -1.20
N LYS A 10 8.87 -2.83 -1.43
CA LYS A 10 9.60 -3.65 -0.45
C LYS A 10 9.90 -2.90 0.85
N SER A 11 10.22 -1.60 0.80
CA SER A 11 10.52 -0.81 1.99
C SER A 11 9.28 -0.55 2.87
N PHE A 12 8.08 -0.77 2.33
CA PHE A 12 6.80 -0.63 3.02
C PHE A 12 6.18 -1.95 3.51
N LEU A 13 6.77 -3.11 3.20
CA LEU A 13 6.27 -4.40 3.68
C LEU A 13 6.13 -4.41 5.21
N GLY A 14 4.97 -4.87 5.69
CA GLY A 14 4.58 -4.92 7.10
C GLY A 14 4.17 -3.57 7.71
N LYS A 15 4.30 -2.46 6.97
CA LYS A 15 4.00 -1.11 7.47
C LYS A 15 2.59 -0.67 7.09
N ASN A 16 1.99 0.14 7.96
CA ASN A 16 0.74 0.84 7.68
C ASN A 16 1.04 2.08 6.82
N VAL A 17 0.28 2.25 5.74
CA VAL A 17 0.47 3.31 4.76
C VAL A 17 -0.86 3.87 4.28
N ASN A 18 -0.84 5.09 3.76
CA ASN A 18 -1.85 5.57 2.82
C ASN A 18 -1.31 5.36 1.40
N LEU A 19 -2.09 4.71 0.54
CA LEU A 19 -1.74 4.49 -0.86
C LEU A 19 -2.41 5.55 -1.72
N HIS A 20 -1.61 6.39 -2.36
CA HIS A 20 -2.08 7.36 -3.34
C HIS A 20 -2.08 6.72 -4.72
N LEU A 21 -3.25 6.66 -5.36
CA LEU A 21 -3.42 6.09 -6.69
C LEU A 21 -3.26 7.15 -7.77
N LYS A 22 -2.93 6.69 -8.98
CA LYS A 22 -2.74 7.57 -10.14
C LYS A 22 -4.02 8.25 -10.63
N ASP A 23 -5.19 7.71 -10.27
CA ASP A 23 -6.49 8.30 -10.57
C ASP A 23 -6.90 9.43 -9.59
N GLY A 24 -6.04 9.72 -8.59
CA GLY A 24 -6.29 10.72 -7.56
C GLY A 24 -6.99 10.17 -6.30
N SER A 25 -7.44 8.93 -6.31
CA SER A 25 -8.02 8.28 -5.13
C SER A 25 -6.94 7.94 -4.09
N VAL A 26 -7.33 7.85 -2.82
CA VAL A 26 -6.45 7.48 -1.72
C VAL A 26 -7.07 6.33 -0.93
N ILE A 27 -6.30 5.25 -0.75
CA ILE A 27 -6.67 4.14 0.12
C ILE A 27 -5.95 4.33 1.46
N ILE A 28 -6.71 4.63 2.50
CA ILE A 28 -6.17 5.03 3.80
C ILE A 28 -6.04 3.87 4.77
N ASN A 29 -5.06 3.96 5.67
CA ASN A 29 -4.88 3.07 6.81
C ASN A 29 -4.89 1.56 6.46
N VAL A 30 -3.99 1.19 5.54
CA VAL A 30 -3.81 -0.20 5.11
C VAL A 30 -2.38 -0.66 5.38
N GLN A 31 -2.24 -1.92 5.80
CA GLN A 31 -0.92 -2.54 5.89
C GLN A 31 -0.54 -3.11 4.52
N LEU A 32 0.67 -2.80 4.05
CA LEU A 32 1.25 -3.45 2.88
C LEU A 32 1.78 -4.83 3.28
N ALA A 33 1.02 -5.89 3.01
CA ALA A 33 1.31 -7.22 3.54
C ALA A 33 2.24 -8.04 2.64
N GLU A 34 1.98 -8.06 1.33
CA GLU A 34 2.75 -8.86 0.38
C GLU A 34 2.86 -8.19 -0.98
N ILE A 35 3.88 -8.56 -1.74
CA ILE A 35 4.04 -8.23 -3.15
C ILE A 35 3.96 -9.55 -3.92
N GLN A 36 2.97 -9.66 -4.80
CA GLN A 36 2.72 -10.86 -5.60
C GLN A 36 2.95 -10.57 -7.07
N ARG A 37 3.63 -11.48 -7.77
CA ARG A 37 3.76 -11.42 -9.22
C ARG A 37 2.70 -12.32 -9.85
N ASP A 38 1.80 -11.73 -10.61
CA ASP A 38 0.86 -12.48 -11.44
C ASP A 38 1.58 -12.86 -12.74
N GLU A 39 1.90 -14.15 -12.89
CA GLU A 39 2.60 -14.67 -14.07
C GLU A 39 1.71 -14.67 -15.31
N LEU A 40 0.40 -14.85 -15.16
CA LEU A 40 -0.56 -14.90 -16.26
C LEU A 40 -0.74 -13.51 -16.87
N ARG A 41 -0.87 -12.48 -16.02
CA ARG A 41 -1.11 -11.09 -16.44
C ARG A 41 0.18 -10.27 -16.51
N ARG A 42 1.33 -10.86 -16.17
CA ARG A 42 2.65 -10.23 -16.10
C ARG A 42 2.63 -8.93 -15.29
N GLU A 43 1.82 -8.88 -14.24
CA GLU A 43 1.66 -7.69 -13.40
C GLU A 43 2.11 -7.95 -11.96
N THR A 44 2.61 -6.90 -11.32
CA THR A 44 2.94 -6.97 -9.90
C THR A 44 1.79 -6.36 -9.10
N LEU A 45 1.26 -7.13 -8.17
CA LEU A 45 0.17 -6.77 -7.29
C LEU A 45 0.71 -6.56 -5.87
N VAL A 46 0.13 -5.60 -5.17
CA VAL A 46 0.36 -5.37 -3.74
C VAL A 46 -0.86 -5.87 -2.97
N ARG A 47 -0.67 -6.83 -2.06
CA ARG A 47 -1.73 -7.26 -1.15
C ARG A 47 -1.77 -6.32 0.05
N CYS A 48 -2.94 -5.74 0.30
CA CYS A 48 -3.17 -4.80 1.38
C CYS A 48 -4.17 -5.37 2.38
N VAL A 49 -3.93 -5.13 3.67
CA VAL A 49 -4.82 -5.48 4.76
C VAL A 49 -5.37 -4.19 5.36
N PRO A 50 -6.66 -3.87 5.20
CA PRO A 50 -7.23 -2.70 5.84
C PRO A 50 -7.29 -2.85 7.36
N TYR A 51 -7.14 -1.73 8.07
CA TYR A 51 -7.37 -1.69 9.51
C TYR A 51 -8.83 -2.06 9.87
N GLY A 52 -9.01 -2.83 10.95
CA GLY A 52 -10.32 -3.18 11.49
C GLY A 52 -10.98 -4.45 10.93
N ASN A 53 -10.21 -5.51 10.68
CA ASN A 53 -10.72 -6.83 10.24
C ASN A 53 -11.59 -6.81 8.97
N LYS A 54 -11.19 -5.97 8.00
CA LYS A 54 -11.82 -5.96 6.67
C LYS A 54 -11.09 -6.93 5.73
N ASP A 55 -11.79 -7.36 4.69
CA ASP A 55 -11.23 -8.26 3.68
C ASP A 55 -9.97 -7.68 3.03
N THR A 56 -8.98 -8.54 2.85
CA THR A 56 -7.75 -8.18 2.13
C THR A 56 -8.04 -7.94 0.66
N PHE A 57 -7.36 -6.97 0.06
CA PHE A 57 -7.53 -6.64 -1.35
C PHE A 57 -6.16 -6.50 -2.04
N ARG A 58 -6.17 -6.43 -3.37
CA ARG A 58 -4.96 -6.34 -4.19
C ARG A 58 -5.02 -5.09 -5.06
N VAL A 59 -3.90 -4.37 -5.15
CA VAL A 59 -3.75 -3.21 -6.01
C VAL A 59 -2.62 -3.45 -7.00
N PRO A 60 -2.84 -3.27 -8.32
CA PRO A 60 -1.76 -3.29 -9.28
C PRO A 60 -0.74 -2.18 -8.99
N MET A 61 0.54 -2.53 -8.88
CA MET A 61 1.60 -1.54 -8.62
C MET A 61 1.60 -0.40 -9.64
N LYS A 62 1.27 -0.72 -10.90
CA LYS A 62 1.16 0.26 -11.99
C LYS A 62 0.13 1.36 -11.72
N ASN A 63 -0.85 1.13 -10.84
CA ASN A 63 -1.89 2.09 -10.47
C ASN A 63 -1.51 2.94 -9.24
N ILE A 64 -0.44 2.57 -8.52
CA ILE A 64 0.02 3.29 -7.33
C ILE A 64 0.94 4.44 -7.80
N ALA A 65 0.64 5.66 -7.36
CA ALA A 65 1.47 6.83 -7.60
C ALA A 65 2.62 6.88 -6.58
N TRP A 66 2.28 6.83 -5.29
CA TRP A 66 3.22 6.81 -4.16
C TRP A 66 2.52 6.29 -2.89
N ALA A 67 3.30 6.08 -1.82
CA ALA A 67 2.77 5.64 -0.53
C ALA A 67 3.33 6.53 0.60
N GLU A 68 2.44 6.89 1.53
CA GLU A 68 2.76 7.66 2.73
C GLU A 68 2.84 6.71 3.92
N LEU A 69 3.92 6.75 4.71
CA LEU A 69 4.02 5.96 5.93
C LEU A 69 3.08 6.53 7.01
N LEU A 70 2.23 5.69 7.57
CA LEU A 70 1.35 6.08 8.65
C LEU A 70 2.14 6.10 9.97
N ASN A 71 2.43 7.30 10.47
CA ASN A 71 3.17 7.48 11.71
C ASN A 71 2.24 7.25 12.92
N LEU A 72 2.24 6.02 13.45
CA LEU A 72 1.41 5.61 14.60
C LEU A 72 1.64 6.45 15.86
N ASN A 73 2.77 7.15 15.97
CA ASN A 73 3.06 8.05 17.09
C ASN A 73 2.07 9.23 17.18
N LEU A 74 1.37 9.58 16.10
CA LEU A 74 0.34 10.63 16.08
C LEU A 74 -1.05 10.15 16.52
N LEU A 75 -1.29 8.83 16.51
CA LEU A 75 -2.60 8.25 16.86
C LEU A 75 -2.73 7.94 18.36
N LEU A 76 -1.63 7.96 19.12
CA LEU A 76 -1.60 7.71 20.56
C LEU A 76 -1.69 8.98 21.42
N THR A 77 -1.68 10.18 20.83
CA THR A 77 -1.73 11.47 21.56
C THR A 77 -3.15 12.02 21.77
N THR A 78 -4.19 11.28 21.39
CA THR A 78 -5.58 11.59 21.76
C THR A 78 -6.13 10.44 22.60
N GLY A 79 -5.76 10.45 23.88
CA GLY A 79 -6.32 9.63 24.95
C GLY A 79 -6.61 10.51 26.15
#